data_AF-A0A2G2QBI8-F1
#
_entry.id   AF-A0A2G2QBI8-F1
#
_cell.length_a   1.000
_cell.length_b   1.000
_cell.length_c   1.000
_cell.angle_alpha   90.00
_cell.angle_beta   90.00
_cell.angle_gamma   90.00
#
_symmetry.space_group_name_H-M   'P 1'
#
loop_
_entity.id
_entity.type
_entity.pdbx_description
1 polymer ?
#
loop_
_entity_poly.entity_id
_entity_poly.type
_entity_poly.pdbx_seq_one_letter_code
_entity_poly.pdbx_strand_id
1 'polypeptide(L)'
;MMKKLLITLFSVFSMANVNAATLTADTGWSSFLFDGTGSSWSETFTFTITETSTLTVTDAFLSGDIFEVFSDGTSLGRTSTPTSFDQQTFSNYDAAAADSRWSTGIWAFLAGTYTISGISFDSPFDYGRAALKLDTGVSAVPVPAALFLFAPALLGLLGLRRKAVATA
;
A
#
# COMPACT_ATOMS: atom_id res chain seq x y z
N MET A 1 5.16 36.56 -37.96
CA MET A 1 6.23 35.55 -37.78
C MET A 1 6.37 35.31 -36.28
N MET A 2 5.98 34.13 -35.78
CA MET A 2 6.32 33.57 -34.45
C MET A 2 5.65 32.19 -34.35
N LYS A 3 6.41 31.13 -34.59
CA LYS A 3 5.98 29.73 -34.40
C LYS A 3 6.07 29.45 -32.89
N LYS A 4 4.93 29.20 -32.24
CA LYS A 4 4.91 28.74 -30.85
C LYS A 4 5.40 27.30 -30.82
N LEU A 5 6.65 27.12 -30.40
CA LEU A 5 7.25 25.81 -30.16
C LEU A 5 6.69 25.26 -28.84
N LEU A 6 5.74 24.32 -28.92
CA LEU A 6 5.26 23.58 -27.77
C LEU A 6 6.22 22.41 -27.55
N ILE A 7 7.03 22.48 -26.49
CA ILE A 7 7.90 21.39 -26.05
C ILE A 7 7.07 20.52 -25.10
N THR A 8 6.53 19.41 -25.60
CA THR A 8 6.02 18.32 -24.76
C THR A 8 7.19 17.43 -24.36
N LEU A 9 7.62 17.54 -23.09
CA LEU A 9 8.60 16.66 -22.48
C LEU A 9 7.91 15.34 -22.11
N PHE A 10 8.10 14.30 -22.93
CA PHE A 10 7.76 12.93 -22.57
C PHE A 10 8.92 12.39 -21.72
N SER A 11 8.79 12.41 -20.40
CA SER A 11 9.73 11.72 -19.52
C SER A 11 9.56 10.22 -19.71
N VAL A 12 10.47 9.61 -20.48
CA VAL A 12 10.61 8.16 -20.55
C VAL A 12 11.20 7.72 -19.21
N PHE A 13 10.38 7.12 -18.34
CA PHE A 13 10.88 6.42 -17.17
C PHE A 13 11.69 5.22 -17.67
N SER A 14 13.01 5.34 -17.60
CA SER A 14 13.93 4.23 -17.79
C SER A 14 13.68 3.22 -16.68
N MET A 15 13.03 2.11 -17.01
CA MET A 15 12.99 0.93 -16.14
C MET A 15 14.42 0.39 -16.07
N ALA A 16 15.16 0.80 -15.04
CA ALA A 16 16.44 0.20 -14.72
C ALA A 16 16.22 -1.30 -14.46
N ASN A 17 17.21 -2.12 -14.84
CA ASN A 17 17.21 -3.55 -14.56
C ASN A 17 17.16 -3.75 -13.03
N VAL A 18 15.97 -3.97 -12.51
CA VAL A 18 15.75 -4.34 -11.12
C VAL A 18 15.94 -5.85 -11.00
N ASN A 19 16.64 -6.30 -9.95
CA ASN A 19 16.70 -7.72 -9.64
C ASN A 19 15.30 -8.19 -9.22
N ALA A 20 14.70 -9.08 -10.01
CA ALA A 20 13.42 -9.69 -9.65
C ALA A 20 13.64 -10.77 -8.59
N ALA A 21 13.07 -10.59 -7.41
CA ALA A 21 13.02 -11.57 -6.34
C ALA A 21 11.64 -12.24 -6.30
N THR A 22 11.61 -13.50 -5.89
CA THR A 22 10.34 -14.20 -5.59
C THR A 22 9.95 -13.93 -4.15
N LEU A 23 8.75 -13.39 -3.94
CA LEU A 23 8.15 -13.24 -2.62
C LEU A 23 7.23 -14.43 -2.35
N THR A 24 7.53 -15.20 -1.31
CA THR A 24 6.71 -16.35 -0.90
C THR A 24 5.84 -15.94 0.28
N ALA A 25 4.52 -16.18 0.17
CA ALA A 25 3.61 -15.87 1.26
C ALA A 25 3.98 -16.65 2.54
N ASP A 26 3.75 -16.03 3.70
CA ASP A 26 3.95 -16.60 5.05
C ASP A 26 5.40 -17.01 5.39
N THR A 27 6.39 -16.53 4.60
CA THR A 27 7.82 -16.78 4.86
C THR A 27 8.51 -15.63 5.60
N GLY A 28 7.76 -14.60 5.98
CA GLY A 28 8.26 -13.43 6.68
C GLY A 28 8.69 -12.31 5.74
N TRP A 29 9.62 -11.48 6.22
CA TRP A 29 10.03 -10.24 5.57
C TRP A 29 11.12 -10.45 4.53
N SER A 30 10.93 -9.84 3.37
CA SER A 30 11.94 -9.64 2.34
C SER A 30 12.36 -8.17 2.34
N SER A 31 13.64 -7.90 2.55
CA SER A 31 14.16 -6.53 2.56
C SER A 31 14.57 -6.07 1.17
N PHE A 32 14.51 -4.76 0.95
CA PHE A 32 15.06 -4.09 -0.22
C PHE A 32 15.83 -2.84 0.22
N LEU A 33 16.76 -2.41 -0.63
CA LEU A 33 17.46 -1.14 -0.49
C LEU A 33 16.81 -0.08 -1.38
N PHE A 34 17.06 1.17 -1.06
CA PHE A 34 16.67 2.33 -1.85
C PHE A 34 17.67 3.46 -1.62
N ASP A 35 17.74 4.39 -2.57
CA ASP A 35 18.50 5.64 -2.45
C ASP A 35 17.52 6.79 -2.13
N GLY A 36 17.95 8.04 -2.26
CA GLY A 36 17.13 9.21 -1.94
C GLY A 36 15.82 9.33 -2.75
N THR A 37 15.12 10.41 -2.46
CA THR A 37 13.80 10.71 -3.03
C THR A 37 13.76 10.57 -4.56
N GLY A 38 12.79 9.82 -5.06
CA GLY A 38 12.59 9.50 -6.47
C GLY A 38 13.31 8.26 -6.97
N SER A 39 14.16 7.62 -6.14
CA SER A 39 14.84 6.38 -6.51
C SER A 39 13.90 5.19 -6.51
N SER A 40 14.18 4.20 -7.37
CA SER A 40 13.51 2.90 -7.32
C SER A 40 14.12 2.01 -6.25
N TRP A 41 13.32 1.07 -5.73
CA TRP A 41 13.85 -0.03 -4.92
C TRP A 41 14.87 -0.86 -5.70
N SER A 42 15.84 -1.47 -5.01
CA SER A 42 16.84 -2.35 -5.63
C SER A 42 16.25 -3.67 -6.17
N GLU A 43 15.09 -4.08 -5.67
CA GLU A 43 14.38 -5.30 -6.05
C GLU A 43 12.92 -5.04 -6.44
N THR A 44 12.42 -5.89 -7.33
CA THR A 44 10.99 -6.06 -7.59
C THR A 44 10.62 -7.44 -7.06
N PHE A 45 9.40 -7.57 -6.57
CA PHE A 45 8.95 -8.78 -5.90
C PHE A 45 7.81 -9.39 -6.68
N THR A 46 8.00 -10.61 -7.17
CA THR A 46 6.96 -11.36 -7.86
C THR A 46 6.38 -12.41 -6.94
N PHE A 47 5.07 -12.55 -6.94
CA PHE A 47 4.38 -13.61 -6.20
C PHE A 47 3.15 -14.11 -6.94
N THR A 48 2.73 -15.32 -6.59
CA THR A 48 1.45 -15.89 -7.02
C THR A 48 0.71 -16.38 -5.79
N ILE A 49 -0.55 -15.98 -5.66
CA ILE A 49 -1.43 -16.34 -4.56
C ILE A 49 -2.71 -16.96 -5.10
N THR A 50 -3.22 -17.97 -4.39
CA THR A 50 -4.46 -18.68 -4.74
C THR A 50 -5.64 -18.25 -3.89
N GLU A 51 -5.39 -17.43 -2.88
CA GLU A 51 -6.39 -16.91 -1.95
C GLU A 51 -6.12 -15.45 -1.59
N THR A 52 -7.05 -14.83 -0.88
CA THR A 52 -6.88 -13.43 -0.46
C THR A 52 -5.69 -13.32 0.48
N SER A 53 -4.77 -12.41 0.16
CA SER A 53 -3.54 -12.21 0.90
C SER A 53 -3.30 -10.72 1.13
N THR A 54 -2.52 -10.40 2.16
CA THR A 54 -2.20 -9.02 2.52
C THR A 54 -0.72 -8.75 2.31
N LEU A 55 -0.42 -7.75 1.49
CA LEU A 55 0.92 -7.20 1.34
C LEU A 55 1.11 -6.11 2.39
N THR A 56 2.18 -6.23 3.18
CA THR A 56 2.64 -5.17 4.07
C THR A 56 3.99 -4.67 3.60
N VAL A 57 4.16 -3.35 3.48
CA VAL A 57 5.44 -2.69 3.20
C VAL A 57 5.72 -1.73 4.35
N THR A 58 6.90 -1.82 4.96
CA THR A 58 7.31 -0.95 6.06
C THR A 58 8.68 -0.33 5.81
N ASP A 59 8.79 0.94 6.14
CA ASP A 59 10.07 1.56 6.47
C ASP A 59 10.70 0.84 7.66
N ALA A 60 12.03 0.82 7.70
CA ALA A 60 12.81 0.21 8.77
C ALA A 60 14.19 0.86 8.84
N PHE A 61 15.02 0.35 9.75
CA PHE A 61 16.32 0.91 10.05
C PHE A 61 16.23 2.28 10.70
N LEU A 62 16.03 3.37 9.96
CA LEU A 62 15.79 4.72 10.50
C LEU A 62 14.40 5.17 10.11
N SER A 63 13.61 5.64 11.07
CA SER A 63 12.27 6.16 10.76
C SER A 63 12.36 7.44 9.93
N GLY A 64 11.56 7.54 8.87
CA GLY A 64 11.37 8.81 8.17
C GLY A 64 11.04 8.67 6.69
N ASP A 65 11.25 7.49 6.12
CA ASP A 65 11.07 7.26 4.69
C ASP A 65 9.60 6.94 4.37
N ILE A 66 9.12 7.45 3.23
CA ILE A 66 7.79 7.16 2.69
C ILE A 66 7.99 6.53 1.32
N PHE A 67 7.25 5.46 1.02
CA PHE A 67 7.30 4.79 -0.27
C PHE A 67 6.00 4.93 -1.02
N GLU A 68 6.07 5.12 -2.34
CA GLU A 68 4.95 4.84 -3.22
C GLU A 68 5.13 3.45 -3.81
N VAL A 69 4.10 2.61 -3.67
CA VAL A 69 4.13 1.18 -4.00
C VAL A 69 3.29 0.94 -5.25
N PHE A 70 3.78 0.10 -6.15
CA PHE A 70 3.11 -0.26 -7.40
C PHE A 70 2.88 -1.76 -7.47
N SER A 71 1.75 -2.15 -8.08
CA SER A 71 1.51 -3.50 -8.58
C SER A 71 1.39 -3.44 -10.09
N ASP A 72 2.23 -4.21 -10.79
CA ASP A 72 2.24 -4.31 -12.25
C ASP A 72 2.30 -2.94 -12.94
N GLY A 73 3.07 -2.01 -12.34
CA GLY A 73 3.23 -0.64 -12.81
C GLY A 73 2.11 0.33 -12.43
N THR A 74 1.05 -0.11 -11.76
CA THR A 74 -0.05 0.74 -11.26
C THR A 74 0.15 1.08 -9.80
N SER A 75 0.06 2.37 -9.43
CA SER A 75 0.22 2.82 -8.04
C SER A 75 -0.89 2.28 -7.15
N LEU A 76 -0.51 1.67 -6.03
CA LEU A 76 -1.37 1.26 -4.92
C LEU A 76 -1.56 2.39 -3.90
N GLY A 77 -0.77 3.47 -4.03
CA GLY A 77 -0.67 4.56 -3.06
C GLY A 77 0.62 4.51 -2.25
N ARG A 78 0.66 5.34 -1.21
CA ARG A 78 1.84 5.54 -0.37
C ARG A 78 1.71 4.83 0.98
N THR A 79 2.84 4.49 1.58
CA THR A 79 2.91 4.16 3.01
C THR A 79 2.50 5.36 3.86
N SER A 80 2.14 5.12 5.13
CA SER A 80 1.70 6.17 6.05
C SER A 80 2.76 7.25 6.30
N THR A 81 2.36 8.44 6.74
CA THR A 81 3.33 9.45 7.20
C THR A 81 3.94 9.02 8.54
N PRO A 82 5.28 8.96 8.67
CA PRO A 82 5.94 8.63 9.94
C PRO A 82 5.72 9.74 10.98
N THR A 83 5.55 9.35 12.25
CA THR A 83 5.35 10.32 13.35
C THR A 83 6.66 10.85 13.95
N SER A 84 7.80 10.29 13.56
CA SER A 84 9.14 10.72 14.01
C SER A 84 10.19 10.49 12.94
N PHE A 85 11.35 11.09 13.14
CA PHE A 85 12.52 10.92 12.29
C PHE A 85 13.70 10.39 13.12
N ASP A 86 14.60 9.64 12.49
CA ASP A 86 15.88 9.20 13.07
C ASP A 86 15.74 8.27 14.30
N GLN A 87 14.62 7.55 14.41
CA GLN A 87 14.46 6.46 15.38
C GLN A 87 14.90 5.15 14.76
N GLN A 88 15.47 4.23 15.56
CA GLN A 88 16.12 3.05 15.02
C GLN A 88 15.45 1.71 15.40
N THR A 89 15.17 0.88 14.39
CA THR A 89 14.65 -0.49 14.54
C THR A 89 15.60 -1.57 14.00
N PHE A 90 16.67 -1.18 13.30
CA PHE A 90 17.54 -2.08 12.56
C PHE A 90 16.73 -2.98 11.61
N SER A 91 16.79 -4.31 11.80
CA SER A 91 16.07 -5.30 10.99
C SER A 91 14.85 -5.89 11.70
N ASN A 92 14.36 -5.26 12.77
CA ASN A 92 13.12 -5.67 13.42
C ASN A 92 11.91 -5.06 12.69
N TYR A 93 11.59 -5.65 11.54
CA TYR A 93 10.53 -5.17 10.65
C TYR A 93 9.13 -5.31 11.26
N ASP A 94 8.89 -6.33 12.09
CA ASP A 94 7.61 -6.47 12.80
C ASP A 94 7.39 -5.33 13.80
N ALA A 95 8.43 -4.89 14.51
CA ALA A 95 8.34 -3.73 15.40
C ALA A 95 8.13 -2.42 14.64
N ALA A 96 8.79 -2.26 13.49
CA ALA A 96 8.61 -1.09 12.63
C ALA A 96 7.17 -1.02 12.06
N ALA A 97 6.66 -2.14 11.54
CA ALA A 97 5.33 -2.21 10.95
C ALA A 97 4.18 -2.00 11.95
N ALA A 98 4.45 -2.19 13.25
CA ALA A 98 3.47 -2.03 14.32
C ALA A 98 3.52 -0.64 14.98
N ASP A 99 4.47 0.23 14.60
CA ASP A 99 4.74 1.50 15.25
C ASP A 99 4.60 2.67 14.25
N SER A 100 3.79 3.67 14.60
CA SER A 100 3.50 4.83 13.73
C SER A 100 4.72 5.69 13.42
N ARG A 101 5.83 5.49 14.13
CA ARG A 101 7.10 6.17 13.87
C ARG A 101 7.68 5.79 12.51
N TRP A 102 7.47 4.56 12.03
CA TRP A 102 7.86 4.14 10.68
C TRP A 102 6.67 4.21 9.74
N SER A 103 6.93 4.49 8.46
CA SER A 103 5.86 4.41 7.46
C SER A 103 5.47 2.95 7.23
N THR A 104 4.17 2.67 7.13
CA THR A 104 3.67 1.34 6.77
C THR A 104 2.48 1.46 5.84
N GLY A 105 2.44 0.58 4.84
CA GLY A 105 1.32 0.43 3.91
C GLY A 105 0.85 -1.01 3.89
N ILE A 106 -0.48 -1.19 3.82
CA ILE A 106 -1.14 -2.49 3.86
C ILE A 106 -2.16 -2.55 2.74
N TRP A 107 -2.06 -3.56 1.87
CA TRP A 107 -2.95 -3.74 0.73
C TRP A 107 -3.41 -5.19 0.61
N ALA A 108 -4.70 -5.38 0.34
CA ALA A 108 -5.28 -6.69 0.10
C ALA A 108 -5.23 -7.04 -1.39
N PHE A 109 -4.84 -8.28 -1.68
CA PHE A 109 -4.81 -8.84 -3.03
C PHE A 109 -5.72 -10.06 -3.09
N LEU A 110 -6.39 -10.24 -4.23
CA LEU A 110 -7.13 -11.46 -4.55
C LEU A 110 -6.18 -12.49 -5.17
N ALA A 111 -6.68 -13.70 -5.42
CA ALA A 111 -5.91 -14.71 -6.14
C ALA A 111 -5.42 -14.17 -7.50
N GLY A 112 -4.14 -14.37 -7.79
CA GLY A 112 -3.49 -13.83 -8.97
C GLY A 112 -1.96 -13.88 -8.89
N THR A 113 -1.32 -13.41 -9.96
CA THR A 113 0.13 -13.22 -10.04
C THR A 113 0.40 -11.72 -10.16
N TYR A 114 1.31 -11.23 -9.35
CA TYR A 114 1.59 -9.80 -9.21
C TYR A 114 3.10 -9.54 -9.19
N THR A 115 3.50 -8.38 -9.72
CA THR A 115 4.84 -7.83 -9.57
C THR A 115 4.78 -6.53 -8.78
N ILE A 116 5.41 -6.52 -7.61
CA ILE A 116 5.51 -5.35 -6.75
C ILE A 116 6.81 -4.62 -6.99
N SER A 117 6.71 -3.31 -7.08
CA SER A 117 7.84 -2.39 -7.08
C SER A 117 7.50 -1.16 -6.25
N GLY A 118 8.48 -0.28 -6.06
CA GLY A 118 8.23 1.00 -5.43
C GLY A 118 9.31 2.01 -5.70
N ILE A 119 8.99 3.24 -5.31
CA ILE A 119 9.92 4.36 -5.31
C ILE A 119 9.98 4.94 -3.90
N SER A 120 11.16 5.45 -3.53
CA SER A 120 11.32 6.32 -2.38
C SER A 120 10.59 7.64 -2.67
N PHE A 121 9.42 7.84 -2.07
CA PHE A 121 8.59 9.02 -2.32
C PHE A 121 9.09 10.24 -1.54
N ASP A 122 9.50 10.03 -0.30
CA ASP A 122 10.14 11.02 0.56
C ASP A 122 11.18 10.30 1.41
N SER A 123 12.41 10.82 1.45
CA SER A 123 13.50 10.22 2.22
C SER A 123 14.44 11.30 2.73
N PRO A 124 14.58 11.45 4.06
CA PRO A 124 15.48 12.44 4.66
C PRO A 124 16.94 11.98 4.74
N PHE A 125 17.25 10.72 4.42
CA PHE A 125 18.57 10.12 4.65
C PHE A 125 19.35 9.71 3.39
N ASP A 126 18.78 9.95 2.19
CA ASP A 126 19.36 9.66 0.87
C ASP A 126 19.75 8.19 0.58
N TYR A 127 19.59 7.29 1.55
CA TYR A 127 19.73 5.84 1.41
C TYR A 127 19.08 5.14 2.60
N GLY A 128 18.51 3.96 2.38
CA GLY A 128 17.96 3.17 3.47
C GLY A 128 17.67 1.72 3.13
N ARG A 129 17.01 1.06 4.08
CA ARG A 129 16.53 -0.31 3.95
C ARG A 129 15.13 -0.43 4.51
N ALA A 130 14.24 -0.96 3.70
CA ALA A 130 12.86 -1.24 4.05
C ALA A 130 12.56 -2.72 3.76
N ALA A 131 11.35 -3.16 4.09
CA ALA A 131 10.95 -4.53 3.86
C ALA A 131 9.48 -4.65 3.51
N LEU A 132 9.16 -5.76 2.87
CA LEU A 132 7.81 -6.18 2.60
C LEU A 132 7.60 -7.64 2.99
N LYS A 133 6.36 -7.97 3.34
CA LYS A 133 5.93 -9.36 3.53
C LYS A 133 4.56 -9.56 2.92
N LEU A 134 4.26 -10.81 2.62
CA LEU A 134 2.98 -11.26 2.11
C LEU A 134 2.45 -12.31 3.06
N ASP A 135 1.30 -12.07 3.67
CA ASP A 135 0.66 -13.00 4.60
C ASP A 135 -0.67 -13.47 4.00
N THR A 136 -0.89 -14.78 3.95
CA THR A 136 -2.18 -15.35 3.57
C THR A 136 -3.17 -15.23 4.74
N GLY A 137 -4.47 -15.13 4.43
CA GLY A 137 -5.50 -15.40 5.44
C GLY A 137 -5.72 -14.35 6.54
N VAL A 138 -5.29 -13.09 6.39
CA VAL A 138 -5.62 -11.98 7.32
C VAL A 138 -6.47 -10.92 6.63
N SER A 139 -7.48 -10.26 7.21
CA SER A 139 -8.41 -10.50 8.33
C SER A 139 -9.76 -10.03 7.77
N ALA A 140 -10.85 -10.78 7.95
CA ALA A 140 -12.18 -10.26 7.59
C ALA A 140 -12.38 -8.93 8.31
N VAL A 141 -12.37 -7.82 7.57
CA VAL A 141 -12.81 -6.53 8.12
C VAL A 141 -14.24 -6.78 8.60
N PRO A 142 -14.57 -6.56 9.88
CA PRO A 142 -15.93 -6.65 10.33
C PRO A 142 -16.76 -5.72 9.43
N VAL A 143 -17.70 -6.30 8.69
CA VAL A 143 -18.57 -5.55 7.78
C VAL A 143 -19.07 -4.34 8.58
N PRO A 144 -18.92 -3.10 8.07
CA PRO A 144 -19.26 -1.92 8.86
C PRO A 144 -20.65 -2.09 9.45
N ALA A 145 -20.78 -1.88 10.76
CA ALA A 145 -22.06 -1.99 11.48
C ALA A 145 -23.18 -1.13 10.84
N ALA A 146 -22.82 -0.23 9.92
CA ALA A 146 -23.71 0.41 8.97
C ALA A 146 -24.73 -0.54 8.31
N LEU A 147 -24.35 -1.77 7.92
CA LEU A 147 -25.32 -2.71 7.34
C LEU A 147 -26.46 -3.05 8.32
N PHE A 148 -26.15 -3.15 9.62
CA PHE A 148 -27.15 -3.31 10.67
C PHE A 148 -27.88 -2.00 11.01
N LEU A 149 -27.30 -0.83 10.73
CA LEU A 149 -27.96 0.47 10.89
C LEU A 149 -29.02 0.73 9.81
N PHE A 150 -28.85 0.15 8.62
CA PHE A 150 -29.83 0.24 7.53
C PHE A 150 -31.06 -0.66 7.75
N ALA A 151 -30.93 -1.76 8.48
CA ALA A 151 -32.04 -2.68 8.75
C ALA A 151 -33.23 -2.02 9.49
N PRO A 152 -33.06 -1.33 10.64
CA PRO A 152 -34.17 -0.65 11.30
C PRO A 152 -34.68 0.56 10.51
N ALA A 153 -33.81 1.27 9.79
CA ALA A 153 -34.21 2.40 8.94
C ALA A 153 -35.14 1.96 7.78
N LEU A 154 -34.82 0.83 7.13
CA LEU A 154 -35.63 0.27 6.04
C LEU A 154 -36.97 -0.27 6.56
N LEU A 155 -36.99 -0.91 7.73
CA LEU A 155 -38.21 -1.35 8.39
C LEU A 155 -39.11 -0.18 8.81
N GLY A 156 -38.52 0.92 9.31
CA GLY A 156 -39.23 2.15 9.62
C GLY A 156 -39.91 2.74 8.38
N LEU A 157 -39.20 2.84 7.25
CA LEU A 157 -39.74 3.36 5.99
C LEU A 157 -40.89 2.51 5.42
N LEU A 158 -40.81 1.18 5.56
CA LEU A 158 -41.90 0.27 5.16
C LEU A 158 -43.12 0.36 6.09
N GLY A 159 -42.91 0.68 7.37
CA GLY A 159 -43.98 0.95 8.33
C GLY A 159 -44.77 2.22 8.04
N LEU A 160 -44.11 3.29 7.59
CA LEU A 160 -44.77 4.54 7.19
C LEU A 160 -45.71 4.37 5.98
N ARG A 161 -45.43 3.44 5.05
CA ARG A 161 -46.29 3.17 3.89
C ARG A 161 -47.66 2.63 4.27
N ARG A 162 -47.80 1.92 5.40
CA ARG A 162 -49.11 1.39 5.85
C ARG A 162 -50.01 2.47 6.43
N LYS A 163 -49.46 3.57 6.97
CA LYS A 163 -50.27 4.67 7.50
C LYS A 163 -50.80 5.61 6.42
N ALA A 164 -50.11 5.74 5.28
CA ALA A 164 -50.58 6.57 4.17
C ALA A 164 -51.82 5.99 3.45
N VAL A 165 -52.07 4.68 3.56
CA VAL A 165 -53.24 4.00 2.95
C VAL A 165 -54.47 4.02 3.87
N ALA A 166 -54.32 4.35 5.16
CA ALA A 166 -55.39 4.30 6.15
C ALA A 166 -56.15 5.62 6.37
N THR A 167 -55.94 6.64 5.52
CA THR A 167 -56.63 7.95 5.59
C THR A 167 -57.32 8.30 4.27
N ALA A 168 -58.14 7.40 3.73
CA ALA A 168 -59.11 7.69 2.67
C ALA A 168 -60.53 7.47 3.20
#